data_AF-A0A816RK41-F1
#
_entry.id   AF-A0A816RK41-F1
#
_cell.length_a   1.000
_cell.length_b   1.000
_cell.length_c   1.000
_cell.angle_alpha   90.00
_cell.angle_beta   90.00
_cell.angle_gamma   90.00
#
_symmetry.space_group_name_H-M   'P 1'
#
loop_
_entity.id
_entity.type
_entity.pdbx_description
1 polymer ?
#
loop_
_entity_poly.entity_id
_entity_poly.type
_entity_poly.pdbx_seq_one_letter_code
_entity_poly.pdbx_strand_id
1 'polypeptide(L)'
;MVDSLGFTTKLAESTWRKVSSDSESKGNPDSVLNLLKSYSFTNSQISSIVTSYPQLLTEDSEKSLAPKFQFLQSRGDSTSELTAFLSKVSKILRIKKDKAFSRYYDFAKEVIEADKSLKKLPPQSCLREGSGQENKLRNILVLRDLGVPQKLLFSLLVSNFQTVTGKERFEETLKKVLEMGFDPTTSKFVQALNAVYQLSDKTTQEKVDVFCTSLGVFAEHVWEVFKKCPNLLMVSRTKY
;
A
#
# COMPACT_ATOMS: atom_id res chain seq x y z
N MET A 1 -24.55 -2.59 0.50
CA MET A 1 -23.62 -1.66 -0.21
C MET A 1 -24.32 -0.88 -1.31
N VAL A 2 -25.17 -1.50 -2.14
CA VAL A 2 -26.00 -0.78 -3.12
C VAL A 2 -26.95 0.20 -2.41
N ASP A 3 -27.80 -0.29 -1.51
CA ASP A 3 -28.80 0.56 -0.84
C ASP A 3 -28.20 1.46 0.25
N SER A 4 -27.18 0.97 0.96
CA SER A 4 -26.57 1.68 2.10
C SER A 4 -25.53 2.74 1.69
N LEU A 5 -24.81 2.55 0.57
CA LEU A 5 -23.72 3.44 0.13
C LEU A 5 -23.94 4.02 -1.29
N GLY A 6 -25.03 3.68 -1.97
CA GLY A 6 -25.29 4.14 -3.34
C GLY A 6 -24.37 3.53 -4.40
N PHE A 7 -23.81 2.34 -4.14
CA PHE A 7 -22.96 1.66 -5.12
C PHE A 7 -23.77 1.20 -6.32
N THR A 8 -23.17 1.24 -7.51
CA THR A 8 -23.70 0.46 -8.64
C THR A 8 -23.60 -1.03 -8.32
N THR A 9 -24.54 -1.83 -8.83
CA THR A 9 -24.55 -3.29 -8.64
C THR A 9 -23.19 -3.91 -9.01
N LYS A 10 -22.61 -3.48 -10.13
CA LYS A 10 -21.29 -3.93 -10.60
C LYS A 10 -20.15 -3.59 -9.62
N LEU A 11 -20.15 -2.38 -9.04
CA LEU A 11 -19.13 -2.00 -8.06
C LEU A 11 -19.30 -2.79 -6.75
N ALA A 12 -20.53 -2.98 -6.29
CA ALA A 12 -20.84 -3.77 -5.11
C ALA A 12 -20.39 -5.24 -5.29
N GLU A 13 -20.73 -5.87 -6.40
CA GLU A 13 -20.29 -7.23 -6.73
C GLU A 13 -18.75 -7.36 -6.82
N SER A 14 -18.09 -6.39 -7.46
CA SER A 14 -16.63 -6.41 -7.59
C SER A 14 -15.93 -6.27 -6.24
N THR A 15 -16.52 -5.48 -5.33
CA THR A 15 -16.02 -5.29 -3.98
C THR A 15 -16.27 -6.52 -3.13
N TRP A 16 -17.48 -7.10 -3.23
CA TRP A 16 -17.84 -8.33 -2.53
C TRP A 16 -16.94 -9.50 -2.93
N ARG A 17 -16.64 -9.68 -4.22
CA ARG A 17 -15.69 -10.72 -4.67
C ARG A 17 -14.32 -10.62 -4.00
N LYS A 18 -13.82 -9.41 -3.74
CA LYS A 18 -12.53 -9.19 -3.05
C LYS A 18 -12.59 -9.54 -1.55
N VAL A 19 -13.78 -9.52 -0.97
CA VAL A 19 -14.07 -9.83 0.45
C VAL A 19 -14.29 -11.34 0.61
N SER A 20 -15.09 -11.96 -0.25
CA SER A 20 -15.47 -13.39 -0.15
C SER A 20 -14.37 -14.38 -0.52
N SER A 21 -13.21 -13.90 -0.99
CA SER A 21 -12.07 -14.76 -1.30
C SER A 21 -11.36 -15.28 -0.04
N ASP A 22 -11.60 -14.67 1.12
CA ASP A 22 -11.07 -15.08 2.42
C ASP A 22 -12.15 -15.87 3.18
N SER A 23 -12.05 -17.21 3.21
CA SER A 23 -13.07 -18.14 3.74
C SER A 23 -13.22 -18.16 5.27
N GLU A 24 -12.62 -17.21 6.00
CA GLU A 24 -12.69 -17.08 7.46
C GLU A 24 -13.12 -15.67 7.89
N SER A 25 -14.22 -15.14 7.33
CA SER A 25 -14.70 -13.82 7.73
C SER A 25 -15.21 -13.84 9.19
N LYS A 26 -14.50 -13.18 10.10
CA LYS A 26 -14.93 -12.98 11.50
C LYS A 26 -15.76 -11.71 11.69
N GLY A 27 -15.81 -10.82 10.70
CA GLY A 27 -16.50 -9.53 10.77
C GLY A 27 -17.86 -9.51 10.07
N ASN A 28 -18.78 -8.72 10.62
CA ASN A 28 -20.05 -8.38 9.99
C ASN A 28 -19.90 -7.05 9.24
N PRO A 29 -20.06 -7.02 7.90
CA PRO A 29 -19.98 -5.79 7.11
C PRO A 29 -20.90 -4.68 7.62
N ASP A 30 -22.11 -5.01 8.08
CA ASP A 30 -23.07 -4.00 8.59
C ASP A 30 -22.59 -3.40 9.90
N SER A 31 -21.97 -4.20 10.78
CA SER A 31 -21.37 -3.69 12.02
C SER A 31 -20.21 -2.73 11.72
N VAL A 32 -19.36 -3.04 10.72
CA VAL A 32 -18.28 -2.15 10.28
C VAL A 32 -18.85 -0.84 9.71
N LEU A 33 -19.88 -0.90 8.86
CA LEU A 33 -20.51 0.28 8.28
C LEU A 33 -21.19 1.15 9.35
N ASN A 34 -21.88 0.53 10.31
CA ASN A 34 -22.52 1.23 11.42
C ASN A 34 -21.50 1.90 12.34
N LEU A 35 -20.36 1.24 12.60
CA LEU A 35 -19.25 1.85 13.33
C LEU A 35 -18.69 3.06 12.59
N LEU A 36 -18.45 2.98 11.27
CA LEU A 36 -17.99 4.15 10.52
C LEU A 36 -19.00 5.30 10.59
N LYS A 37 -20.30 5.02 10.49
CA LYS A 37 -21.34 6.05 10.65
C LYS A 37 -21.36 6.65 12.06
N SER A 38 -21.15 5.87 13.11
CA SER A 38 -21.11 6.39 14.49
C SER A 38 -19.91 7.32 14.73
N TYR A 39 -18.82 7.15 13.97
CA TYR A 39 -17.69 8.07 13.93
C TYR A 39 -17.85 9.20 12.90
N SER A 40 -19.08 9.47 12.45
CA SER A 40 -19.43 10.57 11.54
C SER A 40 -18.78 10.51 10.15
N PHE A 41 -18.37 9.32 9.69
CA PHE A 41 -17.95 9.17 8.29
C PHE A 41 -19.16 9.36 7.37
N THR A 42 -18.98 10.16 6.32
CA THR A 42 -20.02 10.34 5.29
C THR A 42 -20.10 9.12 4.39
N ASN A 43 -21.24 8.90 3.73
CA ASN A 43 -21.39 7.79 2.78
C ASN A 43 -20.32 7.84 1.67
N SER A 44 -19.90 9.03 1.21
CA SER A 44 -18.86 9.17 0.19
C SER A 44 -17.46 8.79 0.72
N GLN A 45 -17.15 9.11 1.97
CA GLN A 45 -15.92 8.69 2.63
C GLN A 45 -15.90 7.16 2.83
N ILE A 46 -16.99 6.58 3.35
CA ILE A 46 -17.14 5.13 3.52
C ILE A 46 -16.99 4.43 2.17
N SER A 47 -17.63 4.96 1.13
CA SER A 47 -17.52 4.47 -0.24
C SER A 47 -16.07 4.42 -0.74
N SER A 48 -15.31 5.50 -0.52
CA SER A 48 -13.89 5.59 -0.88
C SER A 48 -13.04 4.57 -0.11
N ILE A 49 -13.27 4.46 1.21
CA ILE A 49 -12.56 3.53 2.09
C ILE A 49 -12.80 2.08 1.65
N VAL A 50 -14.06 1.70 1.46
CA VAL A 50 -14.43 0.32 1.12
C VAL A 50 -13.98 -0.04 -0.30
N THR A 51 -13.99 0.91 -1.24
CA THR A 51 -13.46 0.68 -2.59
C THR A 51 -11.94 0.47 -2.57
N SER A 52 -11.23 1.21 -1.73
CA SER A 52 -9.76 1.15 -1.64
C SER A 52 -9.23 0.02 -0.77
N TYR A 53 -9.98 -0.38 0.26
CA TYR A 53 -9.67 -1.46 1.19
C TYR A 53 -10.94 -2.29 1.52
N PRO A 54 -11.40 -3.15 0.58
CA PRO A 54 -12.60 -3.98 0.77
C PRO A 54 -12.55 -4.89 1.99
N GLN A 55 -11.36 -5.43 2.31
CA GLN A 55 -11.15 -6.33 3.44
C GLN A 55 -11.45 -5.67 4.80
N LEU A 56 -11.61 -4.34 4.86
CA LEU A 56 -12.13 -3.68 6.06
C LEU A 56 -13.46 -4.28 6.51
N LEU A 57 -14.31 -4.71 5.56
CA LEU A 57 -15.64 -5.26 5.86
C LEU A 57 -15.60 -6.63 6.56
N THR A 58 -14.45 -7.32 6.55
CA THR A 58 -14.27 -8.60 7.26
C THR A 58 -13.62 -8.43 8.63
N GLU A 59 -13.20 -7.21 9.00
CA GLU A 59 -12.59 -6.94 10.30
C GLU A 59 -13.64 -6.93 11.41
N ASP A 60 -13.21 -7.23 12.63
CA ASP A 60 -14.04 -7.11 13.82
C ASP A 60 -14.21 -5.62 14.17
N SER A 61 -15.44 -5.10 14.09
CA SER A 61 -15.72 -3.68 14.36
C SER A 61 -15.36 -3.29 15.79
N GLU A 62 -15.64 -4.14 16.78
CA GLU A 62 -15.49 -3.81 18.21
C GLU A 62 -14.07 -4.06 18.71
N LYS A 63 -13.44 -5.15 18.27
CA LYS A 63 -12.12 -5.57 18.77
C LYS A 63 -10.95 -5.08 17.93
N SER A 64 -11.16 -4.79 16.64
CA SER A 64 -10.09 -4.34 15.73
C SER A 64 -10.18 -2.85 15.41
N LEU A 65 -11.37 -2.36 15.04
CA LEU A 65 -11.52 -0.99 14.51
C LEU A 65 -11.84 0.05 15.58
N ALA A 66 -12.79 -0.22 16.48
CA ALA A 66 -13.19 0.71 17.53
C ALA A 66 -12.00 1.16 18.42
N PRO A 67 -11.09 0.29 18.87
CA PRO A 67 -9.95 0.71 19.68
C PRO A 67 -9.02 1.66 18.92
N LYS A 68 -8.84 1.46 17.61
CA LYS A 68 -8.05 2.36 16.77
C LYS A 68 -8.70 3.74 16.67
N PHE A 69 -10.01 3.80 16.47
CA PHE A 69 -10.70 5.08 16.38
C PHE A 69 -10.72 5.84 17.71
N GLN A 70 -10.94 5.13 18.82
CA GLN A 70 -10.83 5.70 20.17
C GLN A 70 -9.43 6.23 20.47
N PHE A 71 -8.40 5.45 20.10
CA PHE A 71 -7.01 5.88 20.23
C PHE A 71 -6.70 7.13 19.41
N LEU A 72 -7.22 7.25 18.20
CA LEU A 72 -6.99 8.44 17.39
C LEU A 72 -7.73 9.68 17.93
N GLN A 73 -8.97 9.52 18.40
CA GLN A 73 -9.71 10.61 19.05
C GLN A 73 -9.03 11.08 20.34
N SER A 74 -8.47 10.16 21.14
CA SER A 74 -7.79 10.53 22.39
C SER A 74 -6.48 11.32 22.17
N ARG A 75 -5.95 11.37 20.94
CA ARG A 75 -4.80 12.21 20.58
C ARG A 75 -5.15 13.66 20.23
N GLY A 76 -6.43 14.03 20.34
CA GLY A 76 -6.88 15.40 20.15
C GLY A 76 -7.27 15.75 18.71
N ASP A 77 -7.32 14.76 17.82
CA ASP A 77 -7.81 14.98 16.46
C ASP A 77 -9.31 15.22 16.45
N SER A 78 -9.75 16.27 15.76
CA SER A 78 -11.19 16.45 15.53
C SER A 78 -11.73 15.30 14.69
N THR A 79 -13.00 14.94 14.92
CA THR A 79 -13.67 13.89 14.13
C THR A 79 -13.60 14.16 12.62
N SER A 80 -13.66 15.44 12.21
CA SER A 80 -13.53 15.84 10.80
C SER A 80 -12.14 15.55 10.24
N GLU A 81 -11.07 15.90 10.96
CA GLU A 81 -9.70 15.61 10.53
C GLU A 81 -9.42 14.11 10.45
N LEU A 82 -9.90 13.36 11.44
CA LEU A 82 -9.77 11.91 11.51
C LEU A 82 -10.45 11.24 10.31
N THR A 83 -11.72 11.59 10.04
CA THR A 83 -12.48 10.99 8.93
C THR A 83 -11.87 11.36 7.58
N ALA A 84 -11.43 12.61 7.40
CA ALA A 84 -10.75 13.07 6.19
C ALA A 84 -9.41 12.35 5.97
N PHE A 85 -8.62 12.15 7.04
CA PHE A 85 -7.36 11.43 6.98
C PHE A 85 -7.57 9.94 6.63
N LEU A 86 -8.43 9.24 7.37
CA LEU A 86 -8.66 7.81 7.16
C LEU A 86 -9.33 7.52 5.81
N SER A 87 -10.05 8.49 5.23
CA SER A 87 -10.57 8.39 3.86
C SER A 87 -9.47 8.40 2.80
N LYS A 88 -8.34 9.08 3.06
CA LYS A 88 -7.17 9.12 2.17
C LYS A 88 -6.22 7.94 2.39
N VAL A 89 -6.09 7.50 3.64
CA VAL A 89 -5.09 6.50 4.08
C VAL A 89 -5.74 5.24 4.64
N SER A 90 -6.87 4.81 4.06
CA SER A 90 -7.73 3.72 4.57
C SER A 90 -7.01 2.43 4.94
N LYS A 91 -6.02 2.03 4.13
CA LYS A 91 -5.26 0.78 4.33
C LYS A 91 -4.46 0.77 5.63
N ILE A 92 -4.20 1.91 6.26
CA ILE A 92 -3.48 1.97 7.55
C ILE A 92 -4.21 1.18 8.64
N LEU A 93 -5.53 1.05 8.54
CA LEU A 93 -6.36 0.27 9.44
C LEU A 93 -6.03 -1.24 9.42
N ARG A 94 -5.34 -1.74 8.40
CA ARG A 94 -4.85 -3.13 8.32
C ARG A 94 -3.76 -3.44 9.36
N ILE A 95 -3.08 -2.43 9.89
CA ILE A 95 -1.97 -2.65 10.84
C ILE A 95 -2.55 -3.18 12.16
N LYS A 96 -2.15 -4.40 12.52
CA LYS A 96 -2.65 -5.08 13.74
C LYS A 96 -1.91 -4.69 15.01
N LYS A 97 -0.65 -4.26 14.91
CA LYS A 97 0.17 -3.89 16.07
C LYS A 97 -0.03 -2.41 16.40
N ASP A 98 -0.58 -2.10 17.57
CA ASP A 98 -0.93 -0.73 17.97
C ASP A 98 0.26 0.24 17.91
N LYS A 99 1.44 -0.19 18.39
CA LYS A 99 2.67 0.61 18.31
C LYS A 99 3.07 0.93 16.87
N ALA A 100 2.89 -0.01 15.94
CA ALA A 100 3.20 0.20 14.54
C ALA A 100 2.14 1.09 13.86
N PHE A 101 0.87 0.87 14.20
CA PHE A 101 -0.25 1.69 13.72
C PHE A 101 -0.06 3.15 14.11
N SER A 102 0.22 3.42 15.39
CA SER A 102 0.48 4.75 15.93
C SER A 102 1.64 5.46 15.20
N ARG A 103 2.80 4.79 15.05
CA ARG A 103 3.95 5.35 14.33
C ARG A 103 3.65 5.68 12.87
N TYR A 104 2.99 4.77 12.15
CA TYR A 104 2.67 4.98 10.75
C TYR A 104 1.59 6.03 10.55
N TYR A 105 0.71 6.20 11.53
CA TYR A 105 -0.28 7.27 11.55
C TYR A 105 0.39 8.64 11.64
N ASP A 106 1.29 8.81 12.62
CA ASP A 106 2.04 10.06 12.82
C ASP A 106 2.84 10.41 11.58
N PHE A 107 3.58 9.44 11.04
CA PHE A 107 4.36 9.63 9.83
C PHE A 107 3.50 10.01 8.62
N ALA A 108 2.36 9.34 8.40
CA ALA A 108 1.49 9.67 7.29
C ALA A 108 0.87 11.07 7.43
N LYS A 109 0.57 11.52 8.64
CA LYS A 109 0.16 12.90 8.90
C LYS A 109 1.26 13.90 8.56
N GLU A 110 2.48 13.66 9.01
CA GLU A 110 3.64 14.49 8.69
C GLU A 110 3.86 14.60 7.18
N VAL A 111 3.76 13.50 6.43
CA VAL A 111 3.87 13.49 4.97
C VAL A 111 2.78 14.33 4.31
N ILE A 112 1.53 14.16 4.74
CA ILE A 112 0.41 14.93 4.20
C ILE A 112 0.61 16.43 4.45
N GLU A 113 1.06 16.80 5.65
CA GLU A 113 1.24 18.20 6.01
C GLU A 113 2.44 18.83 5.31
N ALA A 114 3.53 18.08 5.18
CA ALA A 114 4.70 18.50 4.43
C ALA A 114 4.39 18.74 2.93
N ASP A 115 3.56 17.89 2.33
CA ASP A 115 3.14 18.05 0.93
C ASP A 115 2.22 19.25 0.73
N LYS A 116 1.29 19.52 1.67
CA LYS A 116 0.45 20.73 1.62
C LYS A 116 1.27 22.01 1.74
N SER A 117 2.25 22.01 2.64
CA SER A 117 3.05 23.20 2.97
C SER A 117 4.32 23.31 2.13
N LEU A 118 4.53 22.40 1.17
CA LEU A 118 5.75 22.25 0.36
C LEU A 118 7.03 22.21 1.23
N LYS A 119 6.90 21.76 2.47
CA LYS A 119 8.00 21.66 3.42
C LYS A 119 8.81 20.40 3.16
N LYS A 120 10.12 20.49 3.41
CA LYS A 120 10.98 19.33 3.54
C LYS A 120 10.72 18.67 4.89
N LEU A 121 10.63 17.34 4.89
CA LEU A 121 10.61 16.56 6.12
C LEU A 121 12.02 16.48 6.71
N PRO A 122 12.15 16.23 8.03
CA PRO A 122 13.45 16.15 8.67
C PRO A 122 14.37 15.15 7.95
N PRO A 123 15.70 15.38 7.98
CA PRO A 123 16.67 14.56 7.28
C PRO A 123 16.50 13.07 7.52
N GLN A 124 16.82 12.27 6.51
CA GLN A 124 16.79 10.79 6.55
C GLN A 124 17.60 10.20 7.73
N SER A 125 18.59 10.93 8.23
CA SER A 125 19.42 10.59 9.39
C SER A 125 18.73 10.79 10.75
N CYS A 126 17.60 11.51 10.80
CA CYS A 126 16.82 11.72 12.03
C CYS A 126 15.97 10.49 12.40
N LEU A 127 15.76 9.57 11.46
CA LEU A 127 15.15 8.27 11.74
C LEU A 127 16.26 7.32 12.21
N ARG A 128 16.28 7.04 13.52
CA ARG A 128 17.28 6.17 14.16
C ARG A 128 17.48 4.89 13.32
N GLU A 129 18.73 4.56 13.01
CA GLU A 129 19.03 3.34 12.26
C GLU A 129 18.92 2.09 13.14
N GLY A 130 18.33 1.02 12.61
CA GLY A 130 18.43 -0.31 13.21
C GLY A 130 17.20 -1.20 13.06
N SER A 131 15.99 -0.65 12.91
CA SER A 131 14.78 -1.46 12.71
C SER A 131 14.23 -1.42 11.28
N GLY A 132 13.60 -2.52 10.85
CA GLY A 132 12.90 -2.57 9.55
C GLY A 132 11.76 -1.54 9.43
N GLN A 133 11.22 -1.05 10.55
CA GLN A 133 10.23 0.04 10.54
C GLN A 133 10.89 1.39 10.22
N GLU A 134 12.03 1.70 10.84
CA GLU A 134 12.77 2.96 10.57
C GLU A 134 13.28 3.00 9.13
N ASN A 135 13.82 1.88 8.63
CA ASN A 135 14.20 1.76 7.23
C ASN A 135 13.01 2.04 6.30
N LYS A 136 11.82 1.53 6.64
CA LYS A 136 10.60 1.79 5.87
C LYS A 136 10.24 3.26 5.80
N LEU A 137 10.26 3.96 6.93
CA LEU A 137 9.96 5.38 6.97
C LEU A 137 10.99 6.18 6.14
N ARG A 138 12.28 5.87 6.29
CA ARG A 138 13.36 6.53 5.54
C ARG A 138 13.20 6.33 4.03
N ASN A 139 13.00 5.09 3.60
CA ASN A 139 12.86 4.76 2.19
C ASN A 139 11.61 5.40 1.58
N ILE A 140 10.52 5.56 2.34
CA ILE A 140 9.33 6.29 1.88
C ILE A 140 9.63 7.78 1.67
N LEU A 141 10.45 8.41 2.51
CA LEU A 141 10.88 9.80 2.29
C LEU A 141 11.70 9.94 0.99
N VAL A 142 12.62 9.01 0.73
CA VAL A 142 13.36 8.97 -0.55
C VAL A 142 12.39 8.91 -1.74
N LEU A 143 11.40 8.04 -1.67
CA LEU A 143 10.40 7.89 -2.74
C LEU A 143 9.52 9.14 -2.90
N ARG A 144 9.17 9.81 -1.78
CA ARG A 144 8.46 11.08 -1.81
C ARG A 144 9.27 12.14 -2.54
N ASP A 145 10.55 12.27 -2.23
CA ASP A 145 11.44 13.27 -2.84
C ASP A 145 11.66 12.99 -4.34
N LEU A 146 11.51 11.74 -4.78
CA LEU A 146 11.48 11.34 -6.20
C LEU A 146 10.13 11.62 -6.90
N GLY A 147 9.14 12.15 -6.19
CA GLY A 147 7.83 12.49 -6.76
C GLY A 147 6.82 11.33 -6.79
N VAL A 148 7.06 10.24 -6.05
CA VAL A 148 6.10 9.13 -5.97
C VAL A 148 4.81 9.62 -5.28
N PRO A 149 3.61 9.43 -5.89
CA PRO A 149 2.34 9.91 -5.34
C PRO A 149 2.03 9.34 -3.96
N GLN A 150 1.44 10.15 -3.09
CA GLN A 150 1.02 9.77 -1.72
C GLN A 150 0.25 8.45 -1.66
N LYS A 151 -0.66 8.22 -2.62
CA LYS A 151 -1.45 6.97 -2.70
C LYS A 151 -0.55 5.72 -2.78
N LEU A 152 0.56 5.81 -3.50
CA LEU A 152 1.54 4.73 -3.64
C LEU A 152 2.42 4.63 -2.39
N LEU A 153 2.89 5.76 -1.85
CA LEU A 153 3.68 5.81 -0.60
C LEU A 153 2.94 5.15 0.57
N PHE A 154 1.68 5.50 0.79
CA PHE A 154 0.88 4.92 1.86
C PHE A 154 0.55 3.45 1.62
N SER A 155 0.43 3.03 0.36
CA SER A 155 0.32 1.60 0.06
C SER A 155 1.60 0.84 0.46
N LEU A 156 2.77 1.44 0.29
CA LEU A 156 4.07 0.86 0.69
C LEU A 156 4.24 0.80 2.20
N LEU A 157 3.79 1.84 2.93
CA LEU A 157 3.85 1.91 4.39
C LEU A 157 3.19 0.69 5.06
N VAL A 158 2.01 0.33 4.55
CA VAL A 158 1.20 -0.78 5.07
C VAL A 158 1.65 -2.12 4.48
N SER A 159 2.36 -2.14 3.35
CA SER A 159 2.82 -3.39 2.71
C SER A 159 3.86 -4.14 3.53
N ASN A 160 3.91 -5.46 3.35
CA ASN A 160 4.98 -6.32 3.86
C ASN A 160 6.11 -6.47 2.84
N PHE A 161 6.25 -5.54 1.89
CA PHE A 161 7.33 -5.62 0.91
C PHE A 161 8.65 -5.39 1.62
N GLN A 162 9.53 -6.37 1.50
CA GLN A 162 10.89 -6.31 2.05
C GLN A 162 11.70 -5.17 1.41
N THR A 163 11.27 -4.72 0.23
CA THR A 163 11.93 -3.68 -0.56
C THR A 163 12.08 -2.38 0.20
N VAL A 164 11.03 -1.96 0.88
CA VAL A 164 11.03 -0.73 1.64
C VAL A 164 11.64 -0.92 3.03
N THR A 165 11.86 -2.15 3.51
CA THR A 165 12.44 -2.39 4.84
C THR A 165 13.96 -2.63 4.84
N GLY A 166 14.57 -2.87 3.67
CA GLY A 166 16.03 -3.01 3.53
C GLY A 166 16.78 -1.69 3.41
N LYS A 167 18.05 -1.67 3.83
CA LYS A 167 18.93 -0.50 3.67
C LYS A 167 19.74 -0.60 2.38
N GLU A 168 20.77 -1.45 2.36
CA GLU A 168 21.77 -1.51 1.26
C GLU A 168 21.14 -1.83 -0.10
N ARG A 169 20.31 -2.87 -0.15
CA ARG A 169 19.68 -3.29 -1.41
C ARG A 169 18.64 -2.30 -1.94
N PHE A 170 18.09 -1.40 -1.10
CA PHE A 170 17.04 -0.47 -1.54
C PHE A 170 17.59 0.57 -2.53
N GLU A 171 18.70 1.22 -2.20
CA GLU A 171 19.29 2.28 -3.04
C GLU A 171 19.77 1.74 -4.39
N GLU A 172 20.43 0.58 -4.38
CA GLU A 172 20.87 -0.11 -5.60
C GLU A 172 19.67 -0.50 -6.48
N THR A 173 18.61 -1.04 -5.88
CA THR A 173 17.37 -1.40 -6.60
C THR A 173 16.72 -0.15 -7.19
N LEU A 174 16.63 0.91 -6.41
CA LEU A 174 16.04 2.18 -6.82
C LEU A 174 16.77 2.75 -8.03
N LYS A 175 18.11 2.76 -7.99
CA LYS A 175 18.94 3.17 -9.12
C LYS A 175 18.68 2.32 -10.37
N LYS A 176 18.71 0.99 -10.24
CA LYS A 176 18.42 0.05 -11.35
C LYS A 176 17.05 0.33 -12.00
N VAL A 177 16.01 0.55 -11.19
CA VAL A 177 14.64 0.79 -11.69
C VAL A 177 14.53 2.13 -12.42
N LEU A 178 15.23 3.16 -11.94
CA LEU A 178 15.31 4.46 -12.63
C LEU A 178 16.07 4.35 -13.96
N GLU A 179 17.20 3.62 -13.99
CA GLU A 179 17.96 3.36 -15.22
C GLU A 179 17.15 2.56 -16.25
N MET A 180 16.26 1.67 -15.80
CA MET A 180 15.31 0.96 -16.68
C MET A 180 14.24 1.88 -17.31
N GLY A 181 14.12 3.13 -16.84
CA GLY A 181 13.20 4.13 -17.36
C GLY A 181 11.78 4.04 -16.80
N PHE A 182 11.59 3.47 -15.60
CA PHE A 182 10.28 3.48 -14.96
C PHE A 182 9.96 4.85 -14.37
N ASP A 183 8.79 5.39 -14.72
CA ASP A 183 8.27 6.64 -14.18
C ASP A 183 7.84 6.47 -12.69
N PRO A 184 8.48 7.18 -11.74
CA PRO A 184 8.16 7.14 -10.31
C PRO A 184 6.70 7.44 -9.98
N THR A 185 5.98 8.14 -10.85
CA THR A 185 4.58 8.50 -10.62
C THR A 185 3.60 7.36 -10.82
N THR A 186 4.07 6.24 -11.37
CA THR A 186 3.22 5.11 -11.79
C THR A 186 3.22 3.96 -10.79
N SER A 187 2.13 3.19 -10.76
CA SER A 187 2.09 1.94 -9.99
C SER A 187 3.07 0.89 -10.51
N LYS A 188 3.44 0.96 -11.80
CA LYS A 188 4.42 0.06 -12.43
C LYS A 188 5.80 0.25 -11.81
N PHE A 189 6.19 1.48 -11.50
CA PHE A 189 7.44 1.75 -10.79
C PHE A 189 7.51 1.02 -9.45
N VAL A 190 6.44 1.06 -8.65
CA VAL A 190 6.38 0.33 -7.37
C VAL A 190 6.46 -1.19 -7.58
N GLN A 191 5.81 -1.71 -8.62
CA GLN A 191 5.88 -3.13 -8.97
C GLN A 191 7.28 -3.53 -9.41
N ALA A 192 7.96 -2.71 -10.23
CA ALA A 192 9.32 -2.94 -10.69
C ALA A 192 10.30 -2.88 -9.52
N LEU A 193 10.19 -1.88 -8.65
CA LEU A 193 10.94 -1.78 -7.40
C LEU A 193 10.76 -3.03 -6.54
N ASN A 194 9.53 -3.54 -6.44
CA ASN A 194 9.26 -4.79 -5.74
C ASN A 194 9.90 -6.02 -6.39
N ALA A 195 9.87 -6.09 -7.72
CA ALA A 195 10.40 -7.22 -8.47
C ALA A 195 11.93 -7.27 -8.45
N VAL A 196 12.59 -6.16 -8.82
CA VAL A 196 14.06 -6.06 -8.89
C VAL A 196 14.69 -6.25 -7.51
N TYR A 197 14.04 -5.80 -6.43
CA TYR A 197 14.55 -6.03 -5.08
C TYR A 197 14.46 -7.50 -4.67
N GLN A 198 13.50 -8.27 -5.18
CA GLN A 198 13.35 -9.67 -4.77
C GLN A 198 14.22 -10.59 -5.62
N LEU A 199 14.33 -10.30 -6.91
CA LEU A 199 15.08 -11.11 -7.85
C LEU A 199 16.57 -10.76 -7.77
N SER A 200 17.43 -11.78 -7.72
CA SER A 200 18.85 -11.58 -8.00
C SER A 200 19.07 -11.43 -9.51
N ASP A 201 20.20 -10.86 -9.93
CA ASP A 201 20.51 -10.77 -11.37
C ASP A 201 20.53 -12.16 -12.02
N LYS A 202 21.08 -13.17 -11.31
CA LYS A 202 21.04 -14.59 -11.72
C LYS A 202 19.61 -15.11 -11.89
N THR A 203 18.76 -14.93 -10.87
CA THR A 203 17.36 -15.40 -10.92
C THR A 203 16.56 -14.70 -12.02
N THR A 204 16.86 -13.43 -12.27
CA THR A 204 16.24 -12.65 -13.32
C THR A 204 16.61 -13.22 -14.68
N GLN A 205 17.89 -13.49 -14.92
CA GLN A 205 18.36 -14.09 -16.17
C GLN A 205 17.76 -15.48 -16.40
N GLU A 206 17.79 -16.36 -15.39
CA GLU A 206 17.17 -17.69 -15.48
C GLU A 206 15.69 -17.62 -15.85
N LYS A 207 14.96 -16.65 -15.31
CA LYS A 207 13.54 -16.45 -15.64
C LYS A 207 13.35 -15.96 -17.06
N VAL A 208 14.16 -15.02 -17.53
CA VAL A 208 14.13 -14.53 -18.91
C VAL A 208 14.42 -15.68 -19.87
N ASP A 209 15.44 -16.50 -19.60
CA ASP A 209 15.82 -17.65 -20.44
C ASP A 209 14.69 -18.69 -20.53
N VAL A 210 13.97 -18.93 -19.42
CA VAL A 210 12.78 -19.79 -19.41
C VAL A 210 11.69 -19.21 -20.31
N PHE A 211 11.42 -17.90 -20.27
CA PHE A 211 10.44 -17.28 -21.16
C PHE A 211 10.86 -17.37 -22.63
N CYS A 212 12.14 -17.12 -22.92
CA CYS A 212 12.68 -17.23 -24.28
C CYS A 212 12.52 -18.66 -24.83
N THR A 213 12.88 -19.67 -24.03
CA THR A 213 12.85 -21.08 -24.45
C THR A 213 11.42 -21.60 -24.59
N SER A 214 10.53 -21.25 -23.66
CA SER A 214 9.13 -21.75 -23.65
C SER A 214 8.24 -21.07 -24.68
N LEU A 215 8.46 -19.78 -24.97
CA LEU A 215 7.63 -19.00 -25.89
C LEU A 215 8.30 -18.77 -27.26
N GLY A 216 9.57 -19.16 -27.43
CA GLY A 216 10.33 -18.93 -28.66
C GLY A 216 10.58 -17.45 -28.95
N VAL A 217 10.61 -16.60 -27.92
CA VAL A 217 10.78 -15.14 -28.07
C VAL A 217 12.20 -14.70 -27.70
N PHE A 218 12.63 -13.56 -28.22
CA PHE A 218 13.91 -12.96 -27.84
C PHE A 218 13.82 -12.30 -26.46
N ALA A 219 14.95 -12.25 -25.75
CA ALA A 219 15.04 -11.62 -24.44
C ALA A 219 14.57 -10.16 -24.43
N GLU A 220 14.82 -9.41 -25.51
CA GLU A 220 14.35 -8.03 -25.69
C GLU A 220 12.83 -7.91 -25.54
N HIS A 221 12.06 -8.83 -26.14
CA HIS A 221 10.61 -8.86 -26.03
C HIS A 221 10.17 -9.14 -24.59
N VAL A 222 10.87 -10.02 -23.87
CA VAL A 222 10.59 -10.29 -22.45
C VAL A 222 10.78 -9.02 -21.62
N TRP A 223 11.84 -8.25 -21.89
CA TRP A 223 12.10 -6.98 -21.21
C TRP A 223 11.07 -5.90 -21.55
N GLU A 224 10.61 -5.82 -22.79
CA GLU A 224 9.51 -4.92 -23.17
C GLU A 224 8.22 -5.25 -22.41
N VAL A 225 7.89 -6.53 -22.30
CA VAL A 225 6.72 -6.99 -21.53
C VAL A 225 6.93 -6.71 -20.03
N PHE A 226 8.14 -6.92 -19.50
CA PHE A 226 8.46 -6.58 -18.11
C PHE A 226 8.24 -5.09 -17.83
N LYS A 227 8.64 -4.18 -18.73
CA LYS A 227 8.36 -2.73 -18.59
C LYS A 227 6.86 -2.43 -18.57
N LYS A 228 6.04 -3.21 -19.28
CA LYS A 228 4.58 -3.07 -19.26
C LYS A 228 3.97 -3.69 -18.01
N CYS A 229 4.51 -4.82 -17.54
CA CYS A 229 3.99 -5.67 -16.48
C CYS A 229 5.11 -6.24 -15.59
N PRO A 230 5.66 -5.46 -14.63
CA PRO A 230 6.83 -5.89 -13.86
C PRO A 230 6.61 -7.14 -12.99
N ASN A 231 5.36 -7.41 -12.60
CA ASN A 231 5.00 -8.61 -11.86
C ASN A 231 5.15 -9.91 -12.68
N LEU A 232 5.38 -9.85 -14.00
CA LEU A 232 5.58 -11.04 -14.85
C LEU A 232 6.68 -11.94 -14.31
N LEU A 233 7.83 -11.35 -13.97
CA LEU A 233 8.98 -12.11 -13.47
C LEU A 233 8.80 -12.58 -12.02
N MET A 234 7.77 -12.08 -11.31
CA MET A 234 7.47 -12.47 -9.92
C MET A 234 6.64 -13.76 -9.80
N VAL A 235 6.10 -14.27 -10.91
CA VAL A 235 5.31 -15.52 -10.89
C VAL A 235 6.22 -16.72 -10.58
N SER A 236 5.80 -17.58 -9.65
CA SER A 236 6.52 -18.81 -9.29
C SER A 236 6.48 -19.81 -10.45
N ARG A 237 7.50 -20.67 -10.57
CA ARG A 237 7.64 -21.68 -11.64
C ARG A 237 6.44 -22.64 -11.77
N THR A 238 5.60 -22.75 -10.73
CA THR A 238 4.42 -23.64 -10.67
C THR A 238 3.21 -23.25 -11.53
N LYS A 239 3.32 -22.23 -12.40
CA LYS A 239 2.19 -21.73 -13.22
C LYS A 239 2.43 -21.73 -14.73
N TYR A 240 3.49 -22.39 -15.21
CA TYR A 240 3.77 -22.56 -16.63
C TYR A 240 3.83 -24.05 -16.97
#